data_AF-A0A920TR23-F1
#
_entry.id   AF-A0A920TR23-F1
#
_cell.length_a   1.000
_cell.length_b   1.000
_cell.length_c   1.000
_cell.angle_alpha   90.00
_cell.angle_beta   90.00
_cell.angle_gamma   90.00
#
_symmetry.space_group_name_H-M   'P 1'
#
loop_
_entity.id
_entity.type
_entity.pdbx_description
1 polymer ?
#
loop_
_entity_poly.entity_id
_entity_poly.type
_entity_poly.pdbx_seq_one_letter_code
_entity_poly.pdbx_strand_id
1 'polypeptide(L)'
;MCVGTFTFGHVKPNALDEFIRITKAGGLICFTINEGIHEEYGFDKKIDILKDNKKWEEVEFFKSDYIASKDVNAWLGLYRVL
;
A
#
# COMPACT_ATOMS: atom_id res chain seq x y z
N MET A 1 -11.70 -4.50 -7.74
CA MET A 1 -11.07 -4.21 -6.44
C MET A 1 -9.92 -5.18 -6.28
N CYS A 2 -8.71 -4.69 -6.04
CA CYS A 2 -7.51 -5.48 -5.76
C CYS A 2 -7.17 -5.33 -4.27
N VAL A 3 -6.77 -6.41 -3.60
CA VAL A 3 -6.38 -6.39 -2.18
C VAL A 3 -5.04 -7.08 -1.94
N GLY A 4 -4.26 -6.61 -0.96
CA GLY A 4 -2.98 -7.21 -0.60
C GLY A 4 -2.49 -6.86 0.79
N THR A 5 -1.53 -7.63 1.30
CA THR A 5 -0.88 -7.37 2.59
C THR A 5 0.62 -7.58 2.46
N PHE A 6 1.40 -6.57 2.85
CA PHE A 6 2.85 -6.58 2.83
C PHE A 6 3.40 -6.81 4.25
N THR A 7 4.20 -7.86 4.37
CA THR A 7 4.87 -8.25 5.62
C THR A 7 6.34 -8.58 5.35
N PHE A 8 7.10 -8.85 6.42
CA PHE A 8 8.52 -9.19 6.32
C PHE A 8 8.78 -10.36 5.35
N GLY A 9 9.91 -10.29 4.61
CA GLY A 9 10.49 -11.43 3.90
C GLY A 9 9.91 -11.82 2.53
N HIS A 10 8.96 -11.08 1.97
CA HIS A 10 8.28 -11.52 0.74
C HIS A 10 8.38 -10.54 -0.43
N VAL A 11 7.59 -9.47 -0.40
CA VAL A 11 7.33 -8.64 -1.58
C VAL A 11 7.69 -7.18 -1.28
N LYS A 12 8.46 -6.56 -2.18
CA LYS A 12 8.96 -5.19 -2.07
C LYS A 12 7.98 -4.19 -2.72
N PRO A 13 8.19 -2.87 -2.58
CA PRO A 13 7.22 -1.86 -3.04
C PRO A 13 6.90 -1.88 -4.54
N ASN A 14 7.76 -2.46 -5.38
CA ASN A 14 7.52 -2.63 -6.81
C ASN A 14 6.26 -3.44 -7.14
N ALA A 15 5.74 -4.25 -6.21
CA ALA A 15 4.46 -4.91 -6.41
C ALA A 15 3.26 -3.95 -6.49
N LEU A 16 3.39 -2.71 -6.01
CA LEU A 16 2.37 -1.68 -6.21
C LEU A 16 2.20 -1.33 -7.70
N ASP A 17 3.26 -1.41 -8.50
CA ASP A 17 3.16 -1.26 -9.96
C ASP A 17 2.31 -2.38 -10.57
N GLU A 18 2.46 -3.59 -10.06
CA GLU A 18 1.68 -4.74 -10.51
C GLU A 18 0.21 -4.61 -10.10
N PHE A 19 -0.08 -4.09 -8.91
CA PHE A 19 -1.46 -3.82 -8.48
C PHE A 19 -2.14 -2.80 -9.40
N ILE A 20 -1.43 -1.74 -9.78
CA ILE A 20 -1.92 -0.75 -10.76
C ILE A 20 -2.12 -1.40 -12.12
N ARG A 21 -1.16 -2.19 -12.62
CA ARG A 21 -1.21 -2.85 -13.93
C ARG A 21 -2.43 -3.76 -14.09
N ILE A 22 -2.80 -4.52 -13.04
CA ILE A 22 -3.91 -5.47 -13.09
C ILE A 22 -5.27 -4.83 -12.78
N THR A 23 -5.28 -3.67 -12.13
CA THR A 23 -6.51 -2.99 -11.72
C THR A 23 -6.96 -2.04 -12.83
N LYS A 24 -8.21 -2.18 -13.27
CA LYS A 24 -8.79 -1.29 -14.29
C LYS A 24 -8.80 0.17 -13.79
N ALA A 25 -8.66 1.12 -14.71
CA ALA A 25 -8.84 2.55 -14.43
C ALA A 25 -10.17 2.82 -13.71
N GLY A 26 -10.16 3.71 -12.71
CA GLY A 26 -11.25 3.97 -11.79
C GLY A 26 -11.48 2.90 -10.71
N GLY A 27 -10.77 1.77 -10.80
CA GLY A 27 -10.83 0.67 -9.84
C GLY A 27 -10.05 0.97 -8.55
N LEU A 28 -10.48 0.33 -7.45
CA LEU A 28 -9.86 0.48 -6.13
C LEU A 28 -8.80 -0.60 -5.86
N ILE A 29 -7.71 -0.17 -5.24
CA ILE A 29 -6.66 -0.99 -4.64
C ILE A 29 -6.68 -0.71 -3.14
N CYS A 30 -6.76 -1.77 -2.33
CA CYS A 30 -6.65 -1.69 -0.88
C CYS A 30 -5.48 -2.56 -0.41
N PHE A 31 -4.61 -2.06 0.44
CA PHE A 31 -3.54 -2.88 0.99
C PHE A 31 -3.17 -2.50 2.41
N THR A 32 -2.53 -3.44 3.11
CA THR A 32 -1.87 -3.16 4.38
C THR A 32 -0.35 -3.33 4.27
N ILE A 33 0.40 -2.54 5.04
CA ILE A 33 1.86 -2.64 5.16
C ILE A 33 2.20 -2.72 6.64
N ASN A 34 2.91 -3.77 7.05
CA ASN A 34 3.45 -3.84 8.41
C ASN A 34 4.31 -2.61 8.71
N GLU A 35 4.13 -1.98 9.87
CA GLU A 35 4.82 -0.72 10.20
C GLU A 35 6.34 -0.81 10.09
N GLY A 36 6.92 -1.96 10.46
CA GLY A 36 8.37 -2.16 10.48
C GLY A 36 9.00 -2.16 9.08
N ILE A 37 8.21 -2.36 8.02
CA ILE A 37 8.71 -2.35 6.64
C ILE A 37 8.26 -1.15 5.83
N HIS A 38 7.37 -0.29 6.34
CA HIS A 38 6.82 0.83 5.58
C HIS A 38 7.92 1.77 5.07
N GLU A 39 8.76 2.26 5.96
CA GLU A 39 9.90 3.11 5.59
C GLU A 39 11.14 2.28 5.28
N GLU A 40 11.40 1.22 6.06
CA GLU A 40 12.61 0.40 5.91
C GLU A 40 12.74 -0.19 4.50
N TYR A 41 11.62 -0.64 3.91
CA TYR A 41 11.63 -1.21 2.55
C TYR A 41 11.28 -0.19 1.46
N GLY A 42 11.02 1.07 1.82
CA GLY A 42 10.77 2.17 0.88
C GLY A 42 9.35 2.21 0.30
N PHE A 43 8.34 1.72 1.02
CA PHE A 43 6.95 1.83 0.57
C PHE A 43 6.47 3.27 0.58
N ASP A 44 6.84 4.05 1.60
CA ASP A 44 6.62 5.49 1.70
C ASP A 44 6.99 6.22 0.39
N LYS A 45 8.23 6.05 -0.06
CA LYS A 45 8.76 6.69 -1.27
C LYS A 45 8.05 6.20 -2.52
N LYS A 46 7.76 4.90 -2.58
CA LYS A 46 7.08 4.32 -3.75
C LYS A 46 5.66 4.85 -3.89
N ILE A 47 4.94 4.99 -2.77
CA ILE A 47 3.60 5.56 -2.73
C ILE A 47 3.62 7.00 -3.26
N ASP A 48 4.56 7.82 -2.79
CA ASP A 48 4.70 9.21 -3.24
C ASP A 48 5.03 9.31 -4.74
N ILE A 49 5.98 8.49 -5.22
CA ILE A 49 6.30 8.42 -6.66
C ILE A 49 5.07 8.07 -7.50
N LEU A 50 4.20 7.16 -7.03
CA LEU A 50 2.99 6.77 -7.76
C LEU A 50 1.92 7.87 -7.75
N LYS A 51 1.82 8.64 -6.66
CA LYS A 51 0.97 9.84 -6.58
C LYS A 51 1.45 10.94 -7.52
N ASP A 52 2.74 11.27 -7.48
CA ASP A 52 3.35 12.33 -8.30
C ASP A 52 3.23 12.03 -9.79
N ASN A 53 3.39 10.76 -10.17
CA ASN A 53 3.22 10.30 -11.55
C ASN A 53 1.75 10.11 -11.97
N LYS A 54 0.78 10.48 -11.11
CA LYS A 54 -0.66 10.37 -11.35
C LYS A 54 -1.07 8.97 -11.82
N LYS A 55 -0.50 7.93 -11.19
CA LYS A 55 -0.89 6.53 -11.45
C LYS A 55 -2.12 6.12 -10.65
N TRP A 56 -2.32 6.75 -9.51
CA TRP A 56 -3.47 6.57 -8.64
C TRP A 56 -3.75 7.86 -7.86
N GLU A 57 -4.91 7.92 -7.23
CA GLU A 57 -5.29 8.92 -6.23
C GLU A 57 -5.44 8.24 -4.87
N GLU A 58 -4.99 8.92 -3.81
CA GLU A 58 -5.24 8.47 -2.43
C GLU A 58 -6.70 8.73 -2.07
N VAL A 59 -7.37 7.68 -1.60
CA VAL A 59 -8.71 7.78 -1.01
C VAL A 59 -8.58 7.85 0.51
N GLU A 60 -7.81 6.92 1.11
CA GLU A 60 -7.46 6.92 2.53
C GLU A 60 -6.08 6.31 2.74
N PHE A 61 -5.29 6.87 3.66
CA PHE A 61 -4.05 6.26 4.12
C PHE A 61 -3.82 6.58 5.60
N PHE A 62 -3.86 5.56 6.46
CA PHE A 62 -3.73 5.75 7.91
C PHE A 62 -3.06 4.55 8.58
N LYS A 63 -2.45 4.81 9.74
CA LYS A 63 -1.90 3.76 10.60
C LYS A 63 -3.02 3.22 11.50
N SER A 64 -3.15 1.90 11.56
CA SER A 64 -4.16 1.19 12.35
C SER A 64 -3.50 0.14 13.23
N ASP A 65 -4.12 -0.10 14.40
CA ASP A 65 -3.78 -1.21 15.28
C ASP A 65 -4.15 -2.51 14.55
N TYR A 66 -3.15 -3.26 14.06
CA TYR A 66 -3.37 -4.43 13.20
C TYR A 66 -3.52 -5.71 14.03
N ILE A 67 -2.64 -5.91 15.01
CA ILE A 67 -2.76 -6.97 16.04
C ILE A 67 -2.62 -6.32 17.41
N ALA A 68 -3.74 -5.85 17.96
CA ALA A 68 -3.78 -5.20 19.27
C ALA A 68 -3.19 -6.06 20.41
N SER A 69 -3.22 -7.39 20.29
CA SER A 69 -2.66 -8.31 21.27
C SER A 69 -1.13 -8.51 21.20
N LYS A 70 -0.47 -7.99 20.15
CA LYS A 70 0.97 -8.12 19.92
C LYS A 70 1.69 -6.79 19.72
N ASP A 71 1.00 -5.67 19.91
CA ASP A 71 1.53 -4.31 19.71
C ASP A 71 2.15 -4.12 18.31
N VAL A 72 1.47 -4.66 17.29
CA VAL A 72 1.90 -4.54 15.89
C VAL A 72 0.90 -3.66 15.14
N ASN A 73 1.40 -2.55 14.60
CA ASN A 73 0.63 -1.67 13.75
C ASN A 73 0.85 -1.98 12.26
N ALA A 74 -0.13 -1.58 11.45
CA ALA A 74 0.01 -1.58 10.00
C ALA A 74 -0.54 -0.28 9.41
N TRP A 75 0.06 0.16 8.31
CA TRP A 75 -0.53 1.17 7.46
C TRP A 75 -1.60 0.52 6.58
N LEU A 76 -2.79 1.11 6.53
CA LEU A 76 -3.85 0.75 5.60
C LEU A 76 -3.92 1.82 4.52
N GLY A 77 -3.88 1.39 3.27
CA GLY A 77 -3.99 2.27 2.11
C GLY A 77 -5.12 1.86 1.18
N LEU A 78 -5.97 2.83 0.85
CA LEU A 78 -7.00 2.75 -0.15
C LEU A 78 -6.72 3.78 -1.25
N TYR A 79 -6.54 3.31 -2.47
CA TYR A 79 -6.19 4.11 -3.63
C TYR A 79 -7.10 3.78 -4.80
N ARG A 80 -7.39 4.77 -5.65
CA ARG A 80 -8.10 4.56 -6.92
C ARG A 80 -7.13 4.74 -8.08
N VAL A 81 -7.11 3.77 -9.01
CA VAL A 81 -6.28 3.86 -10.22
C VAL A 81 -6.83 4.93 -11.15
N LEU A 82 -5.93 5.75 -11.70
CA LEU A 82 -6.25 6.79 -12.68
C LEU A 82 -6.19 6.26 -14.11
#